data_AF-A0A1S3W5S2-F1
#
_entry.id   AF-A0A1S3W5S2-F1
#
_cell.length_a   1.000
_cell.length_b   1.000
_cell.length_c   1.000
_cell.angle_alpha   90.00
_cell.angle_beta   90.00
_cell.angle_gamma   90.00
#
_symmetry.space_group_name_H-M   'P 1'
#
loop_
_entity.id
_entity.type
_entity.pdbx_description
1 polymer ?
#
loop_
_entity_poly.entity_id
_entity_poly.type
_entity_poly.pdbx_seq_one_letter_code
_entity_poly.pdbx_strand_id
1 'polypeptide(L)'
;MDPEVSLLLQCPPTGLLESQVLVELSPAHDRRPLPGGDEAIAAAWESRLQAQPWLFDAPKFRLHAATLATTGSLGPQLLLRLGLTSYRDFLGTNWASSAAWLRQQGVTDWGDKQAYLADPLGVGAALVTADGFLVLLRRSQQVAEAPGLVDVPGGHPEPQVLCPGDSPLHKDLPGELVVHELFSSVLQEICDEVNLPLLTLSQPLLLGIACNETSAGRASAEFYVQCSLTSEQVRKHYMSGGPEAHESTGIIFVETERVQRLQETELWAELCPSAKGAIFLYNLVHASPT
;
A
#
# COMPACT_ATOMS: atom_id res chain seq x y z
N MET A 1 14.22 -1.39 -15.48
CA MET A 1 13.25 -1.22 -14.39
C MET A 1 13.48 0.14 -13.77
N ASP A 2 12.40 0.81 -13.39
CA ASP A 2 12.45 2.14 -12.78
C ASP A 2 13.14 2.04 -11.40
N PRO A 3 14.18 2.84 -11.09
CA PRO A 3 14.96 2.70 -9.85
C PRO A 3 14.18 3.07 -8.58
N GLU A 4 13.04 3.75 -8.71
CA GLU A 4 12.22 4.18 -7.58
C GLU A 4 11.32 3.06 -7.02
N VAL A 5 11.17 1.96 -7.77
CA VAL A 5 10.29 0.85 -7.42
C VAL A 5 10.98 -0.50 -7.62
N SER A 6 10.83 -1.39 -6.65
CA SER A 6 11.26 -2.78 -6.74
C SER A 6 10.07 -3.71 -6.46
N LEU A 7 10.03 -4.87 -7.12
CA LEU A 7 8.99 -5.88 -6.85
C LEU A 7 9.50 -6.85 -5.80
N LEU A 8 8.82 -6.91 -4.66
CA LEU A 8 9.13 -7.88 -3.60
C LEU A 8 8.47 -9.24 -3.90
N LEU A 9 7.25 -9.21 -4.43
CA LEU A 9 6.44 -10.39 -4.68
C LEU A 9 5.61 -10.21 -5.95
N GLN A 10 5.59 -11.24 -6.81
CA GLN A 10 4.65 -11.36 -7.92
C GLN A 10 3.78 -12.60 -7.68
N CYS A 11 2.47 -12.44 -7.60
CA CYS A 11 1.52 -13.55 -7.49
C CYS A 11 1.38 -14.29 -8.84
N PRO A 12 0.78 -15.49 -8.85
CA PRO A 12 0.44 -16.17 -10.11
C PRO A 12 -0.41 -15.27 -11.04
N PRO A 13 -0.42 -15.53 -12.37
CA PRO A 13 -1.16 -14.71 -13.34
C PRO A 13 -2.68 -14.58 -13.10
N THR A 14 -3.26 -15.39 -12.22
CA THR A 14 -4.66 -15.28 -11.81
C THR A 14 -4.87 -14.32 -10.63
N GLY A 15 -3.80 -13.78 -10.05
CA GLY A 15 -3.83 -13.18 -8.71
C GLY A 15 -4.14 -14.21 -7.62
N LEU A 16 -4.16 -13.76 -6.37
CA LEU A 16 -4.60 -14.55 -5.21
C LEU A 16 -5.85 -13.95 -4.57
N LEU A 17 -6.81 -14.82 -4.26
CA LEU A 17 -7.99 -14.48 -3.46
C LEU A 17 -7.64 -14.40 -1.96
N GLU A 18 -8.50 -13.73 -1.19
CA GLU A 18 -8.40 -13.63 0.27
C GLU A 18 -8.17 -15.00 0.93
N SER A 19 -8.95 -16.01 0.54
CA SER A 19 -8.87 -17.38 1.08
C SER A 19 -7.56 -18.12 0.77
N GLN A 20 -6.72 -17.58 -0.10
CA GLN A 20 -5.42 -18.16 -0.48
C GLN A 20 -4.25 -17.49 0.26
N VAL A 21 -4.51 -16.48 1.08
CA VAL A 21 -3.51 -15.73 1.83
C VAL A 21 -3.64 -16.06 3.32
N LEU A 22 -2.50 -16.30 3.98
CA LEU A 22 -2.40 -16.39 5.43
C LEU A 22 -1.57 -15.23 5.97
N VAL A 23 -1.92 -14.77 7.16
CA VAL A 23 -1.11 -13.83 7.94
C VAL A 23 -0.62 -14.48 9.23
N GLU A 24 0.66 -14.33 9.50
CA GLU A 24 1.29 -14.54 10.81
C GLU A 24 1.63 -13.16 11.40
N LEU A 25 0.76 -12.66 12.28
CA LEU A 25 0.99 -11.42 13.02
C LEU A 25 1.73 -11.74 14.33
N SER A 26 2.92 -11.16 14.53
CA SER A 26 3.75 -11.46 15.70
C SER A 26 4.67 -10.30 16.09
N PRO A 27 4.91 -10.06 17.39
CA PRO A 27 5.92 -9.09 17.84
C PRO A 27 7.34 -9.41 17.35
N ALA A 28 7.60 -10.67 16.97
CA ALA A 28 8.87 -11.06 16.37
C ALA A 28 9.15 -10.36 15.04
N HIS A 29 8.08 -9.89 14.38
CA HIS A 29 8.08 -9.19 13.10
C HIS A 29 8.02 -7.67 13.24
N ASP A 30 8.06 -7.13 14.47
CA ASP A 30 8.11 -5.69 14.71
C ASP A 30 9.51 -5.13 14.38
N ARG A 31 9.58 -3.80 14.26
CA ARG A 31 10.84 -3.06 14.10
C ARG A 31 11.76 -3.32 15.30
N ARG A 32 13.07 -3.41 15.05
CA ARG A 32 14.07 -3.44 16.13
C ARG A 32 14.25 -2.05 16.74
N PRO A 33 14.46 -1.92 18.07
CA PRO A 33 14.83 -0.66 18.68
C PRO A 33 16.05 -0.05 18.00
N LEU A 34 16.09 1.27 17.84
CA LEU A 34 17.23 1.93 17.21
C LEU A 34 18.51 1.74 18.04
N PRO A 35 19.71 1.66 17.42
CA PRO A 35 20.98 1.46 18.14
C PRO A 35 21.25 2.49 19.26
N GLY A 36 20.75 3.72 19.09
CA GLY A 36 20.88 4.82 20.06
C GLY A 36 19.63 5.05 20.92
N GLY A 37 18.63 4.17 20.84
CA GLY A 37 17.33 4.34 21.48
C GLY A 37 16.30 5.06 20.62
N ASP A 38 15.02 4.81 20.91
CA ASP A 38 13.88 5.35 20.16
C ASP A 38 13.53 6.80 20.55
N GLU A 39 14.32 7.44 21.43
CA GLU A 39 14.21 8.86 21.76
C GLU A 39 14.37 9.75 20.52
N ALA A 40 15.14 9.30 19.52
CA ALA A 40 15.26 9.99 18.24
C ALA A 40 13.92 10.08 17.48
N ILE A 41 13.10 9.02 17.53
CA ILE A 41 11.76 8.99 16.94
C ILE A 41 10.84 9.95 17.70
N ALA A 42 10.90 9.94 19.04
CA ALA A 42 10.15 10.87 19.87
C ALA A 42 10.48 12.34 19.54
N ALA A 43 11.77 12.66 19.44
CA ALA A 43 12.21 14.01 19.10
C ALA A 43 11.77 14.46 17.70
N ALA A 44 11.81 13.55 16.71
CA ALA A 44 11.34 13.83 15.36
C ALA A 44 9.83 14.11 15.33
N TRP A 45 9.05 13.34 16.08
CA TRP A 45 7.60 13.52 16.21
C TRP A 45 7.23 14.85 16.88
N GLU A 46 7.85 15.17 18.02
CA GLU A 46 7.62 16.44 18.72
C GLU A 46 7.94 17.65 17.84
N SER A 47 9.09 17.61 17.14
CA SER A 47 9.47 18.64 16.17
C SER A 47 8.43 18.79 15.05
N ARG A 48 7.87 17.68 14.58
CA ARG A 48 6.85 17.71 13.53
C ARG A 48 5.52 18.27 14.03
N LEU A 49 5.06 17.89 15.22
CA LEU A 49 3.84 18.41 15.83
C LEU A 49 3.93 19.92 16.09
N GLN A 50 5.12 20.46 16.40
CA GLN A 50 5.31 21.92 16.51
C GLN A 50 5.05 22.65 15.18
N ALA A 51 5.39 22.04 14.04
CA ALA A 51 5.15 22.62 12.72
C ALA A 51 3.75 22.31 12.16
N GLN A 52 3.20 21.14 12.49
CA GLN A 52 1.94 20.62 11.96
C GLN A 52 1.09 20.02 13.11
N PRO A 53 0.49 20.86 13.97
CA PRO A 53 -0.19 20.42 15.20
C PRO A 53 -1.47 19.63 14.98
N TRP A 54 -1.96 19.54 13.74
CA TRP A 54 -3.12 18.74 13.35
C TRP A 54 -2.78 17.28 13.05
N LEU A 55 -1.50 16.90 12.99
CA LEU A 55 -1.12 15.50 12.81
C LEU A 55 -1.50 14.68 14.04
N PHE A 56 -1.91 13.44 13.82
CA PHE A 56 -2.16 12.45 14.84
C PHE A 56 -1.38 11.16 14.51
N ASP A 57 -1.06 10.38 15.53
CA ASP A 57 -0.46 9.06 15.33
C ASP A 57 -1.57 8.03 15.09
N ALA A 58 -1.26 6.99 14.31
CA ALA A 58 -2.18 5.89 14.03
C ALA A 58 -1.38 4.58 13.92
N PRO A 59 -1.89 3.47 14.48
CA PRO A 59 -1.26 2.17 14.34
C PRO A 59 -1.35 1.69 12.89
N LYS A 60 -0.33 0.97 12.41
CA LYS A 60 -0.26 0.39 11.07
C LYS A 60 0.28 -1.04 11.13
N PHE A 61 -0.03 -1.85 10.12
CA PHE A 61 0.64 -3.14 9.94
C PHE A 61 2.05 -2.94 9.39
N ARG A 62 3.03 -3.68 9.91
CA ARG A 62 4.40 -3.70 9.39
C ARG A 62 4.63 -4.93 8.55
N LEU A 63 5.11 -4.79 7.31
CA LEU A 63 5.53 -5.95 6.51
C LEU A 63 6.93 -6.38 6.92
N HIS A 64 7.09 -7.60 7.42
CA HIS A 64 8.40 -8.21 7.66
C HIS A 64 8.84 -9.09 6.49
N ALA A 65 7.97 -9.97 6.01
CA ALA A 65 8.27 -10.86 4.88
C ALA A 65 7.01 -11.37 4.20
N ALA A 66 7.15 -11.78 2.94
CA ALA A 66 6.13 -12.51 2.19
C ALA A 66 6.75 -13.77 1.57
N THR A 67 6.04 -14.90 1.65
CA THR A 67 6.53 -16.18 1.12
C THR A 67 5.44 -16.89 0.35
N LEU A 68 5.66 -17.08 -0.96
CA LEU A 68 4.78 -17.91 -1.78
C LEU A 68 5.00 -19.39 -1.49
N ALA A 69 3.92 -20.16 -1.48
CA ALA A 69 3.97 -21.59 -1.49
C ALA A 69 4.58 -22.11 -2.80
N THR A 70 5.11 -23.32 -2.76
CA THR A 70 5.54 -24.02 -3.98
C THR A 70 4.33 -24.29 -4.89
N THR A 71 4.56 -24.14 -6.19
CA THR A 71 3.55 -24.33 -7.24
C THR A 71 2.89 -25.71 -7.12
N GLY A 72 1.56 -25.74 -7.11
CA GLY A 72 0.77 -26.98 -7.04
C GLY A 72 0.41 -27.46 -5.63
N SER A 73 0.70 -26.67 -4.58
CA SER A 73 0.24 -26.96 -3.22
C SER A 73 -1.30 -26.79 -3.11
N LEU A 74 -1.95 -27.66 -2.32
CA LEU A 74 -3.40 -27.64 -2.10
C LEU A 74 -3.84 -26.67 -0.98
N GLY A 75 -2.90 -25.98 -0.35
CA GLY A 75 -3.13 -25.08 0.79
C GLY A 75 -3.05 -23.60 0.43
N PRO A 76 -2.94 -22.72 1.43
CA PRO A 76 -2.69 -21.31 1.22
C PRO A 76 -1.44 -21.08 0.38
N GLN A 77 -1.57 -20.17 -0.59
CA GLN A 77 -0.55 -19.92 -1.60
C GLN A 77 0.44 -18.83 -1.18
N LEU A 78 0.09 -18.03 -0.17
CA LEU A 78 0.93 -16.94 0.34
C LEU A 78 0.86 -16.87 1.86
N LEU A 79 2.04 -16.77 2.50
CA LEU A 79 2.17 -16.40 3.91
C LEU A 79 2.77 -15.00 4.02
N LEU A 80 2.01 -14.08 4.62
CA LEU A 80 2.46 -12.75 5.02
C LEU A 80 2.88 -12.78 6.49
N ARG A 81 4.12 -12.36 6.78
CA ARG A 81 4.62 -12.17 8.13
C ARG A 81 4.55 -10.70 8.47
N LEU A 82 3.66 -10.36 9.39
CA LEU A 82 3.36 -9.00 9.77
C LEU A 82 3.73 -8.73 11.22
N GLY A 83 4.15 -7.50 11.49
CA GLY A 83 4.23 -6.91 12.82
C GLY A 83 3.29 -5.72 12.94
N LEU A 84 3.48 -4.93 13.99
CA LEU A 84 2.80 -3.66 14.20
C LEU A 84 3.82 -2.52 14.20
N THR A 85 3.36 -1.35 13.75
CA THR A 85 4.13 -0.10 13.71
C THR A 85 3.17 1.08 13.83
N SER A 86 3.65 2.31 13.68
CA SER A 86 2.80 3.50 13.69
C SER A 86 3.26 4.57 12.71
N TYR A 87 2.38 5.54 12.46
CA TYR A 87 2.70 6.71 11.63
C TYR A 87 3.86 7.54 12.23
N ARG A 88 3.91 7.66 13.56
CA ARG A 88 5.01 8.28 14.30
C ARG A 88 6.35 7.58 14.01
N ASP A 89 6.38 6.25 14.11
CA ASP A 89 7.59 5.47 13.84
C ASP A 89 8.03 5.61 12.38
N PHE A 90 7.07 5.60 11.43
CA PHE A 90 7.35 5.84 10.01
C PHE A 90 8.05 7.18 9.77
N LEU A 91 7.54 8.26 10.37
CA LEU A 91 8.17 9.59 10.25
C LEU A 91 9.56 9.64 10.90
N GLY A 92 9.77 8.90 11.99
CA GLY A 92 11.05 8.82 12.70
C GLY A 92 12.09 7.91 12.05
N THR A 93 11.70 7.02 11.12
CA THR A 93 12.63 6.07 10.49
C THR A 93 12.66 6.17 8.96
N ASN A 94 11.55 5.85 8.28
CA ASN A 94 11.52 5.77 6.81
C ASN A 94 11.60 7.15 6.18
N TRP A 95 10.93 8.13 6.79
CA TRP A 95 10.91 9.52 6.33
C TRP A 95 12.03 10.37 6.94
N ALA A 96 12.86 9.79 7.82
CA ALA A 96 13.97 10.50 8.42
C ALA A 96 15.09 10.71 7.40
N SER A 97 15.80 11.84 7.50
CA SER A 97 16.99 12.09 6.67
C SER A 97 18.10 11.05 6.88
N SER A 98 18.07 10.33 8.01
CA SER A 98 18.98 9.24 8.37
C SER A 98 18.55 7.85 7.87
N ALA A 99 17.45 7.73 7.11
CA ALA A 99 16.92 6.43 6.67
C ALA A 99 17.96 5.55 5.95
N ALA A 100 18.80 6.15 5.09
CA ALA A 100 19.87 5.41 4.41
C ALA A 100 20.92 4.84 5.37
N TRP A 101 21.26 5.60 6.43
CA TRP A 101 22.16 5.12 7.49
C TRP A 101 21.51 3.99 8.30
N LEU A 102 20.22 4.10 8.62
CA LEU A 102 19.47 3.04 9.31
C LEU A 102 19.46 1.75 8.49
N ARG A 103 19.28 1.84 7.15
CA ARG A 103 19.38 0.66 6.27
C ARG A 103 20.75 0.01 6.32
N GLN A 104 21.82 0.80 6.30
CA GLN A 104 23.20 0.29 6.38
C GLN A 104 23.49 -0.37 7.73
N GLN A 105 23.03 0.23 8.83
CA GLN A 105 23.18 -0.36 10.17
C GLN A 105 22.36 -1.64 10.30
N GLY A 106 21.14 -1.67 9.77
CA GLY A 106 20.30 -2.88 9.78
C GLY A 106 20.98 -4.07 9.11
N VAL A 107 21.65 -3.84 7.97
CA VAL A 107 22.48 -4.88 7.32
C VAL A 107 23.64 -5.32 8.20
N THR A 108 24.30 -4.38 8.88
CA THR A 108 25.47 -4.66 9.72
C THR A 108 25.12 -5.49 10.94
N ASP A 109 24.03 -5.13 11.62
CA ASP A 109 23.64 -5.70 12.91
C ASP A 109 22.76 -6.95 12.77
N TRP A 110 21.92 -6.99 11.73
CA TRP A 110 20.87 -8.00 11.55
C TRP A 110 20.89 -8.71 10.20
N GLY A 111 21.73 -8.28 9.26
CA GLY A 111 21.68 -8.77 7.87
C GLY A 111 20.42 -8.36 7.12
N ASP A 112 19.68 -7.36 7.62
CA ASP A 112 18.40 -6.92 7.07
C ASP A 112 18.35 -5.38 6.97
N LYS A 113 18.25 -4.88 5.74
CA LYS A 113 18.15 -3.44 5.44
C LYS A 113 16.93 -2.78 6.09
N GLN A 114 15.89 -3.53 6.43
CA GLN A 114 14.64 -3.00 6.97
C GLN A 114 14.51 -3.16 8.50
N ALA A 115 15.50 -3.75 9.17
CA ALA A 115 15.41 -4.12 10.59
C ALA A 115 15.05 -2.94 11.52
N TYR A 116 15.58 -1.75 11.22
CA TYR A 116 15.35 -0.52 11.97
C TYR A 116 14.28 0.41 11.36
N LEU A 117 13.56 -0.05 10.33
CA LEU A 117 12.53 0.73 9.66
C LEU A 117 11.13 0.28 10.08
N ALA A 118 10.24 1.27 10.22
CA ALA A 118 8.85 1.10 10.56
C ALA A 118 8.09 0.28 9.51
N ASP A 119 8.37 0.54 8.23
CA ASP A 119 7.80 -0.16 7.07
C ASP A 119 6.29 -0.44 7.16
N PRO A 120 5.46 0.61 7.30
CA PRO A 120 4.01 0.44 7.26
C PRO A 120 3.59 -0.08 5.89
N LEU A 121 2.82 -1.17 5.90
CA LEU A 121 2.26 -1.79 4.70
C LEU A 121 1.13 -0.92 4.15
N GLY A 122 1.28 -0.46 2.91
CA GLY A 122 0.18 0.17 2.16
C GLY A 122 -0.67 -0.84 1.40
N VAL A 123 -1.81 -0.38 0.88
CA VAL A 123 -2.60 -1.07 -0.14
C VAL A 123 -2.86 -0.14 -1.32
N GLY A 124 -2.91 -0.69 -2.53
CA GLY A 124 -3.24 0.05 -3.75
C GLY A 124 -4.05 -0.81 -4.72
N ALA A 125 -4.84 -0.18 -5.60
CA ALA A 125 -5.72 -0.88 -6.53
C ALA A 125 -5.53 -0.47 -7.99
N ALA A 126 -5.19 -1.44 -8.85
CA ALA A 126 -5.48 -1.38 -10.27
C ALA A 126 -7.00 -1.56 -10.49
N LEU A 127 -7.75 -0.46 -10.31
CA LEU A 127 -9.20 -0.41 -10.49
C LEU A 127 -9.55 -0.30 -11.98
N VAL A 128 -10.26 -1.30 -12.52
CA VAL A 128 -10.67 -1.36 -13.93
C VAL A 128 -12.18 -1.20 -14.07
N THR A 129 -12.60 -0.34 -14.98
CA THR A 129 -14.01 -0.04 -15.31
C THR A 129 -14.61 -1.03 -16.29
N ALA A 130 -15.94 -1.05 -16.41
CA ALA A 130 -16.66 -1.97 -17.29
C ALA A 130 -16.35 -1.77 -18.79
N ASP A 131 -15.92 -0.56 -19.17
CA ASP A 131 -15.52 -0.18 -20.52
C ASP A 131 -14.01 -0.22 -20.76
N GLY A 132 -13.24 -0.88 -19.88
CA GLY A 132 -11.82 -1.19 -20.13
C GLY A 132 -10.85 -0.03 -19.86
N PHE A 133 -11.12 0.79 -18.85
CA PHE A 133 -10.19 1.83 -18.39
C PHE A 133 -9.70 1.55 -16.98
N LEU A 134 -8.40 1.73 -16.76
CA LEU A 134 -7.79 1.81 -15.44
C LEU A 134 -7.97 3.22 -14.86
N VAL A 135 -8.36 3.30 -13.59
CA VAL A 135 -8.59 4.55 -12.86
C VAL A 135 -7.32 4.99 -12.13
N LEU A 136 -6.95 6.26 -12.33
CA LEU A 136 -5.84 6.93 -11.64
C LEU A 136 -6.33 8.23 -11.02
N LEU A 137 -5.63 8.70 -9.99
CA LEU A 137 -5.99 9.89 -9.21
C LEU A 137 -4.83 10.89 -9.19
N ARG A 138 -5.14 12.17 -9.33
CA ARG A 138 -4.16 13.25 -9.13
C ARG A 138 -4.15 13.63 -7.66
N ARG A 139 -3.08 13.34 -6.93
CA ARG A 139 -2.94 13.71 -5.52
C ARG A 139 -2.99 15.22 -5.34
N SER A 140 -3.58 15.68 -4.23
CA SER A 140 -3.56 17.09 -3.84
C SER A 140 -2.12 17.59 -3.61
N GLN A 141 -1.92 18.91 -3.62
CA GLN A 141 -0.64 19.52 -3.23
C GLN A 141 -0.49 19.60 -1.70
N GLN A 142 -1.55 19.27 -0.95
CA GLN A 142 -1.61 19.42 0.50
C GLN A 142 -1.31 18.12 1.26
N VAL A 143 -1.18 16.99 0.56
CA VAL A 143 -0.84 15.69 1.18
C VAL A 143 0.64 15.64 1.56
N ALA A 144 0.96 14.84 2.58
CA ALA A 144 2.33 14.70 3.10
C ALA A 144 3.26 13.91 2.15
N GLU A 145 2.75 12.85 1.52
CA GLU A 145 3.51 11.99 0.61
C GLU A 145 3.10 12.25 -0.85
N ALA A 146 4.10 12.40 -1.73
CA ALA A 146 3.93 12.53 -3.19
C ALA A 146 2.94 13.63 -3.66
N PRO A 147 3.07 14.89 -3.19
CA PRO A 147 2.13 15.95 -3.53
C PRO A 147 2.10 16.22 -5.05
N GLY A 148 0.90 16.27 -5.62
CA GLY A 148 0.68 16.55 -7.05
C GLY A 148 1.00 15.41 -8.02
N LEU A 149 1.54 14.29 -7.54
CA LEU A 149 1.78 13.11 -8.38
C LEU A 149 0.49 12.36 -8.68
N VAL A 150 0.55 11.46 -9.65
CA VAL A 150 -0.52 10.54 -10.01
C VAL A 150 -0.39 9.27 -9.20
N ASP A 151 -1.51 8.78 -8.67
CA ASP A 151 -1.61 7.58 -7.87
C ASP A 151 -2.70 6.64 -8.38
N VAL A 152 -2.73 5.44 -7.82
CA VAL A 152 -3.90 4.55 -7.84
C VAL A 152 -4.72 4.77 -6.57
N PRO A 153 -6.04 4.44 -6.55
CA PRO A 153 -6.79 4.41 -5.30
C PRO A 153 -6.12 3.48 -4.28
N GLY A 154 -6.03 3.91 -3.02
CA GLY A 154 -5.36 3.13 -1.99
C GLY A 154 -5.04 3.95 -0.74
N GLY A 155 -4.37 3.31 0.22
CA GLY A 155 -4.08 3.92 1.51
C GLY A 155 -3.30 3.00 2.45
N HIS A 156 -3.49 3.16 3.75
CA HIS A 156 -2.75 2.43 4.78
C HIS A 156 -3.69 1.83 5.82
N PRO A 157 -3.98 0.52 5.74
CA PRO A 157 -4.94 -0.14 6.63
C PRO A 157 -4.53 0.01 8.10
N GLU A 158 -5.54 0.19 8.95
CA GLU A 158 -5.35 0.52 10.36
C GLU A 158 -5.85 -0.63 11.24
N PRO A 159 -5.00 -1.24 12.08
CA PRO A 159 -5.40 -2.36 12.93
C PRO A 159 -6.54 -2.03 13.92
N GLN A 160 -6.78 -0.74 14.18
CA GLN A 160 -7.85 -0.27 15.05
C GLN A 160 -9.26 -0.54 14.52
N VAL A 161 -9.42 -0.75 13.21
CA VAL A 161 -10.69 -1.15 12.59
C VAL A 161 -11.12 -2.53 13.12
N LEU A 162 -10.16 -3.42 13.40
CA LEU A 162 -10.40 -4.76 13.92
C LEU A 162 -10.51 -4.80 15.45
N CYS A 163 -9.83 -3.88 16.14
CA CYS A 163 -9.77 -3.83 17.60
C CYS A 163 -9.89 -2.38 18.07
N PRO A 164 -11.12 -1.90 18.37
CA PRO A 164 -11.35 -0.53 18.81
C PRO A 164 -10.59 -0.22 20.10
N GLY A 165 -9.57 0.65 20.02
CA GLY A 165 -8.75 1.12 21.13
C GLY A 165 -7.41 1.69 20.64
N ASP A 166 -6.78 2.56 21.44
CA ASP A 166 -5.60 3.35 21.03
C ASP A 166 -4.31 2.51 20.88
N SER A 167 -4.34 1.21 21.19
CA SER A 167 -3.14 0.36 21.23
C SER A 167 -3.48 -1.09 20.88
N PRO A 168 -3.55 -1.43 19.59
CA PRO A 168 -3.78 -2.80 19.16
C PRO A 168 -2.64 -3.71 19.62
N LEU A 169 -2.96 -4.89 20.15
CA LEU A 169 -1.98 -5.91 20.53
C LEU A 169 -2.05 -7.08 19.55
N HIS A 170 -0.92 -7.70 19.24
CA HIS A 170 -0.85 -8.82 18.28
C HIS A 170 -1.80 -9.97 18.62
N LYS A 171 -1.99 -10.26 19.91
CA LYS A 171 -2.88 -11.34 20.39
C LYS A 171 -4.37 -11.11 20.08
N ASP A 172 -4.76 -9.84 19.89
CA ASP A 172 -6.14 -9.45 19.65
C ASP A 172 -6.47 -9.46 18.15
N LEU A 173 -5.46 -9.68 17.30
CA LEU A 173 -5.53 -9.59 15.85
C LEU A 173 -5.15 -10.94 15.20
N PRO A 174 -6.06 -11.94 15.24
CA PRO A 174 -5.83 -13.21 14.57
C PRO A 174 -5.63 -13.02 13.06
N GLY A 175 -4.74 -13.81 12.47
CA GLY A 175 -4.32 -13.63 11.08
C GLY A 175 -5.47 -13.61 10.06
N GLU A 176 -6.54 -14.37 10.29
CA GLU A 176 -7.73 -14.36 9.44
C GLU A 176 -8.44 -12.99 9.40
N LEU A 177 -8.54 -12.30 10.54
CA LEU A 177 -9.09 -10.95 10.59
C LEU A 177 -8.16 -9.93 9.93
N VAL A 178 -6.84 -10.11 10.08
CA VAL A 178 -5.86 -9.23 9.44
C VAL A 178 -5.90 -9.37 7.91
N VAL A 179 -5.99 -10.60 7.38
CA VAL A 179 -6.16 -10.82 5.94
C VAL A 179 -7.46 -10.16 5.47
N HIS A 180 -8.56 -10.36 6.20
CA HIS A 180 -9.84 -9.75 5.86
C HIS A 180 -9.78 -8.22 5.81
N GLU A 181 -9.10 -7.59 6.78
CA GLU A 181 -8.87 -6.15 6.81
C GLU A 181 -8.08 -5.67 5.60
N LEU A 182 -6.99 -6.34 5.22
CA LEU A 182 -6.19 -5.91 4.06
C LEU A 182 -6.98 -5.92 2.75
N PHE A 183 -7.89 -6.89 2.56
CA PHE A 183 -8.75 -6.97 1.38
C PHE A 183 -9.95 -6.03 1.48
N SER A 184 -10.49 -5.79 2.67
CA SER A 184 -11.61 -4.88 2.87
C SER A 184 -11.17 -3.43 2.76
N SER A 185 -9.99 -3.08 3.28
CA SER A 185 -9.47 -1.72 3.29
C SER A 185 -9.32 -1.18 1.87
N VAL A 186 -8.80 -1.97 0.93
CA VAL A 186 -8.64 -1.51 -0.46
C VAL A 186 -9.98 -1.19 -1.13
N LEU A 187 -11.07 -1.92 -0.80
CA LEU A 187 -12.40 -1.58 -1.28
C LEU A 187 -12.95 -0.32 -0.60
N GLN A 188 -12.68 -0.17 0.70
CA GLN A 188 -13.09 0.99 1.48
C GLN A 188 -12.42 2.27 0.97
N GLU A 189 -11.10 2.24 0.70
CA GLU A 189 -10.37 3.37 0.10
C GLU A 189 -10.96 3.78 -1.26
N ILE A 190 -11.32 2.81 -2.12
CA ILE A 190 -12.02 3.11 -3.38
C ILE A 190 -13.37 3.78 -3.13
N CYS A 191 -14.13 3.32 -2.13
CA CYS A 191 -15.42 3.91 -1.78
C CYS A 191 -15.26 5.33 -1.25
N ASP A 192 -14.26 5.59 -0.41
CA ASP A 192 -14.08 6.87 0.28
C ASP A 192 -13.47 7.95 -0.62
N GLU A 193 -12.48 7.59 -1.45
CA GLU A 193 -11.79 8.52 -2.34
C GLU A 193 -12.49 8.68 -3.69
N VAL A 194 -13.00 7.58 -4.28
CA VAL A 194 -13.63 7.58 -5.63
C VAL A 194 -15.16 7.69 -5.56
N ASN A 195 -15.74 7.56 -4.37
CA ASN A 195 -17.19 7.62 -4.12
C ASN A 195 -18.00 6.58 -4.91
N LEU A 196 -17.43 5.39 -5.07
CA LEU A 196 -18.10 4.27 -5.73
C LEU A 196 -18.93 3.46 -4.74
N PRO A 197 -20.15 3.02 -5.10
CA PRO A 197 -20.90 2.10 -4.26
C PRO A 197 -20.19 0.76 -4.17
N LEU A 198 -19.99 0.24 -2.96
CA LEU A 198 -19.32 -1.06 -2.72
C LEU A 198 -19.88 -2.20 -3.58
N LEU A 199 -21.20 -2.23 -3.81
CA LEU A 199 -21.88 -3.24 -4.63
C LEU A 199 -21.45 -3.25 -6.11
N THR A 200 -20.75 -2.22 -6.58
CA THR A 200 -20.24 -2.13 -7.94
C THR A 200 -18.82 -2.68 -8.09
N LEU A 201 -18.16 -3.02 -6.98
CA LEU A 201 -16.78 -3.49 -6.93
C LEU A 201 -16.73 -5.01 -6.78
N SER A 202 -15.86 -5.67 -7.55
CA SER A 202 -15.56 -7.09 -7.37
C SER A 202 -14.76 -7.32 -6.08
N GLN A 203 -14.71 -8.58 -5.64
CA GLN A 203 -13.72 -8.95 -4.63
C GLN A 203 -12.30 -8.70 -5.16
N PRO A 204 -11.36 -8.20 -4.33
CA PRO A 204 -10.01 -7.91 -4.76
C PRO A 204 -9.20 -9.18 -5.06
N LEU A 205 -8.29 -9.08 -6.02
CA LEU A 205 -7.25 -10.08 -6.28
C LEU A 205 -5.89 -9.48 -5.96
N LEU A 206 -5.13 -10.09 -5.06
CA LEU A 206 -3.77 -9.66 -4.77
C LEU A 206 -2.86 -10.00 -5.96
N LEU A 207 -2.24 -8.98 -6.56
CA LEU A 207 -1.32 -9.12 -7.69
C LEU A 207 0.11 -9.33 -7.23
N GLY A 208 0.49 -8.74 -6.10
CA GLY A 208 1.85 -8.81 -5.58
C GLY A 208 2.13 -7.70 -4.57
N ILE A 209 3.42 -7.49 -4.31
CA ILE A 209 3.91 -6.47 -3.38
C ILE A 209 5.04 -5.71 -4.05
N ALA A 210 4.93 -4.39 -4.06
CA ALA A 210 5.94 -3.47 -4.57
C ALA A 210 6.53 -2.63 -3.44
N CYS A 211 7.81 -2.26 -3.56
CA CYS A 211 8.53 -1.43 -2.60
C CYS A 211 8.84 -0.06 -3.23
N ASN A 212 8.52 1.01 -2.49
CA ASN A 212 8.90 2.38 -2.79
C ASN A 212 10.32 2.66 -2.26
N GLU A 213 11.32 2.66 -3.14
CA GLU A 213 12.72 2.90 -2.76
C GLU A 213 12.99 4.37 -2.41
N THR A 214 12.15 5.32 -2.85
CA THR A 214 12.23 6.73 -2.43
C THR A 214 11.79 6.94 -0.98
N SER A 215 10.98 6.02 -0.44
CA SER A 215 10.54 5.98 0.97
C SER A 215 11.24 4.85 1.74
N ALA A 216 12.54 4.67 1.49
CA ALA A 216 13.41 3.72 2.17
C ALA A 216 12.98 2.24 2.05
N GLY A 217 12.24 1.88 1.00
CA GLY A 217 11.83 0.50 0.73
C GLY A 217 10.46 0.11 1.29
N ARG A 218 9.69 1.07 1.83
CA ARG A 218 8.29 0.87 2.28
C ARG A 218 7.50 0.08 1.24
N ALA A 219 6.79 -0.96 1.66
CA ALA A 219 6.03 -1.83 0.77
C ALA A 219 4.54 -1.46 0.70
N SER A 220 3.93 -1.78 -0.44
CA SER A 220 2.48 -1.75 -0.67
C SER A 220 2.02 -3.07 -1.31
N ALA A 221 0.91 -3.62 -0.82
CA ALA A 221 0.22 -4.74 -1.45
C ALA A 221 -0.69 -4.20 -2.56
N GLU A 222 -0.49 -4.67 -3.78
CA GLU A 222 -1.19 -4.16 -4.96
C GLU A 222 -2.26 -5.14 -5.41
N PHE A 223 -3.49 -4.65 -5.55
CA PHE A 223 -4.68 -5.42 -5.88
C PHE A 223 -5.23 -5.08 -7.26
N TYR A 224 -5.97 -6.01 -7.84
CA TYR A 224 -6.88 -5.75 -8.94
C TYR A 224 -8.32 -5.75 -8.43
N VAL A 225 -9.11 -4.79 -8.90
CA VAL A 225 -10.54 -4.67 -8.60
C VAL A 225 -11.27 -4.32 -9.90
N GLN A 226 -12.31 -5.08 -10.25
CA GLN A 226 -13.20 -4.76 -11.36
C GLN A 226 -14.40 -3.98 -10.86
N CYS A 227 -14.74 -2.89 -11.55
CA CYS A 227 -15.94 -2.10 -11.35
C CYS A 227 -16.97 -2.41 -12.45
N SER A 228 -18.24 -2.54 -12.07
CA SER A 228 -19.36 -2.74 -13.01
C SER A 228 -19.80 -1.45 -13.71
N LEU A 229 -19.27 -0.28 -13.32
CA LEU A 229 -19.58 1.01 -13.91
C LEU A 229 -18.61 1.38 -15.02
N THR A 230 -19.07 2.18 -15.98
CA THR A 230 -18.21 2.76 -17.02
C THR A 230 -17.36 3.90 -16.47
N SER A 231 -16.31 4.26 -17.20
CA SER A 231 -15.46 5.42 -16.91
C SER A 231 -16.24 6.72 -16.74
N GLU A 232 -17.28 6.96 -17.56
CA GLU A 232 -18.18 8.11 -17.45
C GLU A 232 -18.96 8.10 -16.13
N GLN A 233 -19.51 6.95 -15.76
CA GLN A 233 -20.26 6.79 -14.51
C GLN A 233 -19.34 6.95 -13.29
N VAL A 234 -18.16 6.34 -13.31
CA VAL A 234 -17.15 6.50 -12.25
C VAL A 234 -16.75 7.96 -12.10
N ARG A 235 -16.50 8.68 -13.20
CA ARG A 235 -16.23 10.13 -13.17
C ARG A 235 -17.37 10.90 -12.51
N LYS A 236 -18.63 10.57 -12.83
CA LYS A 236 -19.79 11.24 -12.24
C LYS A 236 -19.88 11.00 -10.73
N HIS A 237 -19.61 9.79 -10.27
CA HIS A 237 -19.55 9.45 -8.84
C HIS A 237 -18.48 10.27 -8.13
N TYR A 238 -17.25 10.23 -8.63
CA TYR A 238 -16.13 11.02 -8.08
C TYR A 238 -16.47 12.53 -8.00
N MET A 239 -17.03 13.10 -9.07
CA MET A 239 -17.35 14.53 -9.14
C MET A 239 -18.51 14.94 -8.22
N SER A 240 -19.32 13.99 -7.74
CA SER A 240 -20.37 14.27 -6.77
C SER A 240 -19.85 14.43 -5.34
N GLY A 241 -18.54 14.30 -5.12
CA GLY A 241 -17.88 14.34 -3.81
C GLY A 241 -17.75 12.94 -3.22
N GLY A 242 -17.29 12.85 -1.98
CA GLY A 242 -17.01 11.62 -1.23
C GLY A 242 -16.45 12.00 0.15
N PRO A 243 -16.35 11.04 1.09
CA PRO A 243 -15.75 11.26 2.41
C PRO A 243 -14.37 11.95 2.32
N GLU A 244 -13.52 11.50 1.39
CA GLU A 244 -12.14 11.95 1.25
C GLU A 244 -11.90 12.75 -0.06
N ALA A 245 -12.91 13.48 -0.54
CA ALA A 245 -12.87 14.25 -1.79
C ALA A 245 -11.82 15.38 -1.86
N HIS A 246 -10.98 15.53 -0.83
CA HIS A 246 -9.93 16.52 -0.72
C HIS A 246 -8.52 15.94 -0.87
N GLU A 247 -8.36 14.61 -0.80
CA GLU A 247 -7.06 13.94 -0.95
C GLU A 247 -6.58 13.93 -2.41
N SER A 248 -7.50 13.82 -3.36
CA SER A 248 -7.25 13.94 -4.79
C SER A 248 -7.93 15.17 -5.42
N THR A 249 -7.28 15.74 -6.43
CA THR A 249 -7.74 16.93 -7.17
C THR A 249 -8.24 16.62 -8.58
N GLY A 250 -8.16 15.36 -9.01
CA GLY A 250 -8.64 14.93 -10.31
C GLY A 250 -8.61 13.43 -10.50
N ILE A 251 -9.44 12.96 -11.43
CA ILE A 251 -9.54 11.55 -11.83
C ILE A 251 -9.17 11.39 -13.31
N ILE A 252 -8.31 10.42 -13.58
CA ILE A 252 -7.70 10.11 -14.88
C ILE A 252 -8.09 8.68 -15.26
N PHE A 253 -8.34 8.45 -16.55
CA PHE A 253 -8.68 7.14 -17.09
C PHE A 253 -7.72 6.79 -18.21
N VAL A 254 -7.16 5.58 -18.17
CA VAL A 254 -6.24 5.07 -19.18
C VAL A 254 -6.78 3.75 -19.71
N GLU A 255 -6.98 3.63 -21.03
CA GLU A 255 -7.40 2.38 -21.67
C GLU A 255 -6.43 1.26 -21.31
N THR A 256 -6.96 0.09 -20.93
CA THR A 256 -6.14 -1.06 -20.49
C THR A 256 -5.14 -1.51 -21.55
N GLU A 257 -5.47 -1.39 -22.84
CA GLU A 257 -4.55 -1.67 -23.96
C GLU A 257 -3.33 -0.74 -23.96
N ARG A 258 -3.49 0.50 -23.49
CA ARG A 258 -2.42 1.51 -23.43
C ARG A 258 -1.58 1.40 -22.16
N VAL A 259 -2.10 0.76 -21.10
CA VAL A 259 -1.39 0.56 -19.82
C VAL A 259 -0.09 -0.24 -20.01
N GLN A 260 -0.03 -1.16 -20.98
CA GLN A 260 1.18 -1.94 -21.29
C GLN A 260 2.38 -1.07 -21.66
N ARG A 261 2.12 0.08 -22.30
CA ARG A 261 3.15 1.03 -22.77
C ARG A 261 3.17 2.30 -21.95
N LEU A 262 2.56 2.31 -20.76
CA LEU A 262 2.45 3.51 -19.92
C LEU A 262 3.83 4.10 -19.59
N GLN A 263 4.83 3.23 -19.39
CA GLN A 263 6.24 3.58 -19.15
C GLN A 263 6.88 4.41 -20.26
N GLU A 264 6.36 4.34 -21.47
CA GLU A 264 6.87 5.08 -22.63
C GLU A 264 6.20 6.46 -22.77
N THR A 265 5.26 6.80 -21.89
CA THR A 265 4.48 8.04 -21.94
C THR A 265 4.97 9.05 -20.92
N GLU A 266 4.66 10.34 -21.13
CA GLU A 266 4.96 11.41 -20.18
C GLU A 266 4.29 11.20 -18.81
N LEU A 267 3.13 10.53 -18.80
CA LEU A 267 2.40 10.22 -17.56
C LEU A 267 3.22 9.35 -16.59
N TRP A 268 4.15 8.54 -17.09
CA TRP A 268 5.00 7.70 -16.23
C TRP A 268 5.87 8.51 -15.28
N ALA A 269 6.37 9.66 -15.74
CA ALA A 269 7.19 10.55 -14.92
C ALA A 269 6.36 11.26 -13.82
N GLU A 270 5.03 11.28 -13.98
CA GLU A 270 4.12 11.88 -13.01
C GLU A 270 3.55 10.87 -12.01
N LEU A 271 3.74 9.56 -12.22
CA LEU A 271 3.28 8.53 -11.28
C LEU A 271 4.16 8.50 -10.04
N CYS A 272 3.53 8.38 -8.87
CA CYS A 272 4.25 8.06 -7.65
C CYS A 272 4.74 6.59 -7.67
N PRO A 273 5.74 6.23 -6.84
CA PRO A 273 6.33 4.89 -6.90
C PRO A 273 5.38 3.73 -6.59
N SER A 274 4.42 3.90 -5.68
CA SER A 274 3.38 2.88 -5.40
C SER A 274 2.53 2.60 -6.64
N ALA A 275 2.03 3.64 -7.29
CA ALA A 275 1.27 3.49 -8.54
C ALA A 275 2.08 2.84 -9.66
N LYS A 276 3.38 3.18 -9.80
CA LYS A 276 4.27 2.47 -10.74
C LYS A 276 4.31 0.96 -10.42
N GLY A 277 4.40 0.60 -9.14
CA GLY A 277 4.34 -0.78 -8.65
C GLY A 277 3.04 -1.50 -9.03
N ALA A 278 1.90 -0.85 -8.80
CA ALA A 278 0.58 -1.37 -9.20
C ALA A 278 0.50 -1.63 -10.71
N ILE A 279 0.98 -0.69 -11.54
CA ILE A 279 0.98 -0.83 -13.01
C ILE A 279 1.93 -1.94 -13.47
N PHE A 280 3.12 -2.07 -12.86
CA PHE A 280 4.03 -3.18 -13.16
C PHE A 280 3.37 -4.54 -12.88
N LEU A 281 2.78 -4.70 -11.70
CA LEU A 281 2.12 -5.95 -11.31
C LEU A 281 0.88 -6.23 -12.15
N TYR A 282 0.07 -5.21 -12.43
CA TYR A 282 -1.08 -5.33 -13.33
C TYR A 282 -0.66 -5.87 -14.71
N ASN A 283 0.36 -5.27 -15.33
CA ASN A 283 0.88 -5.72 -16.63
C ASN A 283 1.47 -7.13 -16.56
N LEU A 284 2.20 -7.50 -15.50
CA LEU A 284 2.79 -8.85 -15.40
C LEU A 284 1.72 -9.95 -15.24
N VAL A 285 0.64 -9.67 -14.52
CA VAL A 285 -0.45 -10.62 -14.28
C VAL A 285 -1.40 -10.70 -15.49
N HIS A 286 -1.67 -9.57 -16.17
CA HIS A 286 -2.67 -9.50 -17.26
C HIS A 286 -2.10 -9.48 -18.68
N ALA A 287 -0.79 -9.32 -18.89
CA ALA A 287 -0.17 -9.41 -20.22
C ALA A 287 0.10 -10.85 -20.69
N SER A 288 -0.27 -11.86 -19.89
CA SER A 288 -0.20 -13.27 -20.29
C SER A 288 -1.58 -13.72 -20.77
N PRO A 289 -1.88 -13.67 -22.08
CA PRO A 289 -3.08 -14.33 -22.58
C PRO A 289 -3.00 -15.82 -22.24
N THR A 290 -4.02 -16.33 -21.56
CA THR A 290 -4.29 -17.78 -21.47
C THR A 290 -4.56 -18.36 -22.84
#